data_AF-J6IZH3-F1
#
_entry.id   AF-J6IZH3-F1
#
_cell.length_a   1.000
_cell.length_b   1.000
_cell.length_c   1.000
_cell.angle_alpha   90.00
_cell.angle_beta   90.00
_cell.angle_gamma   90.00
#
_symmetry.space_group_name_H-M   'P 1'
#
loop_
_entity.id
_entity.type
_entity.pdbx_description
1 polymer ?
#
loop_
_entity_poly.entity_id
_entity_poly.type
_entity_poly.pdbx_seq_one_letter_code
_entity_poly.pdbx_strand_id
1 'polypeptide(L)' 'MGVSGSGKSAVASEVAHQLHAAFLDGDFLHPRSNINKMASGEPLNDDDRTPWLQALNDAAFAMQRTNKV' A
#
# COMPACT_ATOMS: atom_id res chain seq x y z
N MET A 1 -1.60 8.95 3.20
CA MET A 1 -2.29 8.23 4.30
C MET A 1 -3.75 8.67 4.41
N GLY A 2 -4.62 7.91 5.08
CA GLY A 2 -6.07 8.18 5.20
C GLY A 2 -6.89 6.88 5.39
N VAL A 3 -8.11 6.98 5.93
CA VAL A 3 -8.97 5.81 6.21
C VAL A 3 -9.42 5.08 4.95
N SER A 4 -9.90 3.83 5.08
CA SER A 4 -10.50 3.09 3.96
C SER A 4 -11.69 3.86 3.38
N GLY A 5 -11.83 3.86 2.05
CA GLY A 5 -12.88 4.60 1.33
C GLY A 5 -12.63 6.10 1.11
N SER A 6 -11.54 6.69 1.64
CA SER A 6 -11.26 8.12 1.48
C SER A 6 -10.72 8.54 0.10
N GLY A 7 -10.66 7.63 -0.88
CA GLY A 7 -10.20 7.93 -2.25
C GLY A 7 -8.68 7.97 -2.47
N LYS A 8 -7.87 7.42 -1.56
CA LYS A 8 -6.39 7.46 -1.65
C LYS A 8 -5.85 6.94 -2.98
N SER A 9 -6.30 5.75 -3.41
CA SER A 9 -5.81 5.10 -4.63
C SER A 9 -6.16 5.91 -5.88
N ALA A 10 -7.37 6.48 -5.93
CA ALA A 10 -7.80 7.34 -7.03
C ALA A 10 -6.92 8.60 -7.15
N VAL A 11 -6.71 9.31 -6.04
CA VAL A 11 -5.87 10.52 -6.02
C VAL A 11 -4.42 10.18 -6.35
N ALA A 12 -3.84 9.15 -5.73
CA ALA A 12 -2.43 8.81 -5.92
C ALA A 12 -2.13 8.32 -7.34
N SER A 13 -3.04 7.54 -7.94
CA SER A 13 -2.91 7.08 -9.33
C SER A 13 -2.88 8.25 -10.31
N GLU A 14 -3.80 9.22 -10.16
CA GLU A 14 -3.87 10.37 -11.07
C GLU A 14 -2.66 11.31 -10.88
N VAL A 15 -2.26 11.58 -9.63
CA VAL A 15 -1.07 12.38 -9.33
C VAL A 15 0.19 11.74 -9.93
N ALA A 16 0.35 10.43 -9.77
CA ALA A 16 1.50 9.72 -10.33
C ALA A 16 1.50 9.74 -11.85
N HIS A 17 0.34 9.59 -12.48
CA HIS A 17 0.20 9.70 -13.94
C HIS A 17 0.61 11.10 -14.43
N GLN A 18 0.10 12.17 -13.82
CA GLN A 18 0.44 13.55 -14.21
C GLN A 18 1.93 13.88 -14.02
N LEU A 19 2.54 13.35 -12.97
CA LEU A 19 3.95 13.61 -12.64
C LEU A 19 4.92 12.61 -13.25
N HIS A 20 4.43 11.61 -14.01
CA HIS A 20 5.22 10.47 -14.48
C HIS A 20 6.00 9.79 -13.35
N ALA A 21 5.42 9.80 -12.14
CA ALA A 21 6.04 9.24 -10.95
C ALA A 21 5.68 7.77 -10.80
N ALA A 22 6.51 7.04 -10.04
CA ALA A 22 6.20 5.68 -9.64
C ALA A 22 5.00 5.66 -8.68
N PHE A 23 4.10 4.69 -8.85
CA PHE A 23 2.99 4.45 -7.95
C PHE A 23 2.93 2.99 -7.55
N LEU A 24 2.61 2.76 -6.27
CA LEU A 24 2.31 1.46 -5.70
C LEU A 24 1.14 1.62 -4.73
N ASP A 25 0.07 0.86 -4.95
CA ASP A 25 -0.98 0.74 -3.94
C ASP A 25 -0.52 -0.26 -2.87
N GLY A 26 -0.44 0.22 -1.63
CA GLY A 26 0.08 -0.56 -0.52
C GLY A 26 -0.80 -1.74 -0.13
N ASP A 27 -2.09 -1.70 -0.48
CA ASP A 27 -3.03 -2.80 -0.18
C ASP A 27 -2.63 -4.09 -0.91
N PHE A 28 -1.89 -4.01 -2.02
CA PHE A 28 -1.39 -5.18 -2.76
C PHE A 28 -0.26 -5.94 -2.04
N LEU A 29 0.35 -5.34 -1.02
CA LEU A 29 1.43 -5.97 -0.26
C LEU A 29 0.92 -6.69 1.00
N HIS A 30 -0.39 -6.76 1.22
CA HIS A 30 -0.91 -7.51 2.33
C HIS A 30 -0.57 -9.01 2.19
N PRO A 31 -0.08 -9.65 3.27
CA PRO A 31 0.04 -11.10 3.28
C PRO A 31 -1.36 -11.73 3.16
N ARG A 32 -1.41 -12.96 2.63
CA ARG A 32 -2.69 -13.66 2.40
C ARG A 32 -3.54 -13.78 3.67
N SER A 33 -2.92 -13.92 4.83
CA SER A 33 -3.59 -13.91 6.13
C SER A 33 -4.43 -12.65 6.37
N ASN A 34 -3.88 -11.48 6.07
CA ASN A 34 -4.56 -10.20 6.27
C ASN A 34 -5.73 -10.04 5.30
N ILE A 35 -5.52 -10.43 4.03
CA ILE A 35 -6.59 -10.41 3.02
C ILE A 35 -7.76 -11.28 3.50
N ASN A 36 -7.47 -12.50 3.97
CA ASN A 36 -8.51 -13.41 4.46
C ASN A 36 -9.24 -12.84 5.69
N LYS A 37 -8.51 -12.25 6.66
CA LYS A 37 -9.09 -11.65 7.87
C LYS A 37 -9.98 -10.44 7.56
N MET A 38 -9.54 -9.57 6.66
CA MET A 38 -10.38 -8.46 6.19
C MET A 38 -11.60 -8.95 5.41
N ALA A 39 -11.44 -10.01 4.59
CA ALA A 39 -12.55 -10.61 3.85
C ALA A 39 -13.60 -11.27 4.77
N SER A 40 -13.22 -11.70 5.98
CA SER A 40 -14.18 -12.16 7.01
C SER A 40 -14.81 -11.00 7.80
N GLY A 41 -14.51 -9.75 7.46
CA GLY A 41 -15.04 -8.56 8.14
C GLY A 41 -14.34 -8.23 9.47
N GLU A 42 -13.26 -8.94 9.81
CA GLU A 42 -12.50 -8.68 11.02
C GLU A 42 -11.43 -7.60 10.78
N PRO A 43 -11.29 -6.61 11.68
CA PRO A 43 -10.26 -5.60 11.56
C PRO A 43 -8.88 -6.20 11.86
N LEU A 44 -7.85 -5.69 11.16
CA LEU A 44 -6.46 -6.01 11.47
C LEU A 44 -6.04 -5.38 12.81
N ASN A 45 -5.17 -6.06 13.55
CA ASN A 45 -4.43 -5.52 14.68
C ASN A 45 -2.99 -5.16 14.26
N ASP A 46 -2.16 -4.77 15.22
CA ASP A 46 -0.79 -4.33 14.91
C ASP A 46 0.12 -5.49 14.47
N ASP A 47 -0.05 -6.67 15.04
CA ASP A 47 0.71 -7.87 14.67
C ASP A 47 0.42 -8.28 13.22
N ASP A 48 -0.84 -8.17 12.79
CA ASP A 48 -1.23 -8.40 11.39
C ASP A 48 -0.55 -7.37 10.47
N ARG A 49 -0.43 -6.11 10.92
CA ARG A 49 0.12 -5.00 10.12
C ARG A 49 1.64 -5.03 10.04
N THR A 50 2.35 -5.54 11.04
CA THR A 50 3.82 -5.56 11.07
C THR A 50 4.46 -6.12 9.79
N PRO A 51 4.13 -7.34 9.30
CA PRO A 51 4.73 -7.87 8.08
C PRO A 51 4.34 -7.08 6.82
N TRP A 52 3.13 -6.52 6.77
CA TRP A 52 2.68 -5.66 5.68
C TRP A 52 3.46 -4.34 5.62
N LEU A 53 3.67 -3.71 6.78
CA LEU A 53 4.45 -2.48 6.88
C LEU A 53 5.93 -2.72 6.56
N GLN A 54 6.49 -3.88 6.90
CA GLN A 54 7.84 -4.25 6.48
C GLN A 54 7.93 -4.42 4.96
N ALA A 55 6.96 -5.10 4.32
CA ALA A 55 6.93 -5.22 2.86
C ALA A 55 6.82 -3.85 2.16
N LEU A 56 6.04 -2.92 2.73
CA LEU A 56 5.98 -1.53 2.26
C LEU A 56 7.33 -0.80 2.40
N ASN A 57 8.04 -1.01 3.50
CA ASN A 57 9.37 -0.43 3.72
C ASN A 57 10.34 -0.88 2.62
N ASP A 58 10.38 -2.19 2.35
CA ASP A 58 11.25 -2.78 1.34
C ASP A 58 10.87 -2.30 -0.08
N ALA A 59 9.57 -2.21 -0.37
CA ALA A 59 9.06 -1.75 -1.65
C ALA A 59 9.40 -0.27 -1.89
N ALA A 60 9.23 0.60 -0.89
CA ALA A 60 9.62 2.00 -0.98
C ALA A 60 11.13 2.14 -1.21
N PHE A 61 11.95 1.35 -0.51
CA PHE A 61 13.40 1.30 -0.72
C PHE A 61 13.79 0.84 -2.13
N ALA A 62 13.03 -0.07 -2.74
CA ALA A 62 13.26 -0.48 -4.12
C ALA A 62 12.86 0.62 -5.12
N MET A 63 11.68 1.21 -4.93
CA MET A 63 11.11 2.20 -5.86
C MET A 63 11.97 3.45 -6.01
N GLN A 64 12.56 3.95 -4.92
CA GLN A 64 13.48 5.11 -4.97
C GLN A 64 14.74 4.85 -5.80
N ARG A 65 15.12 3.58 -6.04
CA ARG A 65 16.30 3.24 -6.86
C ARG A 65 15.96 3.05 -8.33
N THR A 66 14.74 2.62 -8.65
CA THR A 66 14.32 2.30 -10.01
C THR A 66 13.59 3.45 -10.71
N ASN A 67 13.08 4.43 -9.96
CA ASN A 67 12.44 5.63 -10.51
C ASN A 67 13.15 6.88 -9.99
N LYS A 68 14.00 7.45 -10.84
CA LYS A 68 14.52 8.80 -10.66
C LYS A 68 13.43 9.76 -11.18
N VAL A 69 12.51 10.14 -10.32
CA VAL A 69 11.70 11.35 -10.56
C VAL A 69 12.64 12.55 -10.60
#